data_AF-A0A1T4W9A2-F1
#
_entry.id   AF-A0A1T4W9A2-F1
#
_cell.length_a   1.000
_cell.length_b   1.000
_cell.length_c   1.000
_cell.angle_alpha   90.00
_cell.angle_beta   90.00
_cell.angle_gamma   90.00
#
_symmetry.space_group_name_H-M   'P 1'
#
loop_
_entity.id
_entity.type
_entity.pdbx_description
1 polymer ?
#
loop_
_entity_poly.entity_id
_entity_poly.type
_entity_poly.pdbx_seq_one_letter_code
_entity_poly.pdbx_strand_id
1 'polypeptide(L)' 'MNEEAPLPPAPNECCENGCDPCVWDIYYEALRQWQEQQQKNPEKEQAA' A
#
# COMPACT_ATOMS: atom_id res chain seq x y z
N MET A 1 -0.34 13.84 7.93
CA MET A 1 0.73 12.86 8.20
C MET A 1 0.49 11.72 7.23
N ASN A 2 1.38 11.59 6.24
CA ASN A 2 1.52 10.50 5.26
C ASN A 2 0.28 10.07 4.44
N GLU A 3 0.00 10.81 3.38
CA GLU A 3 -0.85 10.38 2.24
C GLU A 3 0.05 9.91 1.07
N GLU A 4 1.17 9.29 1.38
CA GLU A 4 2.08 8.71 0.39
C GLU A 4 1.59 7.33 -0.06
N ALA A 5 1.91 6.91 -1.29
CA ALA A 5 1.58 5.57 -1.78
C ALA A 5 1.95 4.49 -0.76
N PRO A 6 1.08 3.47 -0.57
CA PRO A 6 1.51 2.31 0.17
C PRO A 6 2.74 1.73 -0.54
N LEU A 7 3.79 1.52 0.23
CA LEU A 7 5.00 0.87 -0.26
C LEU A 7 4.80 -0.64 -0.23
N PRO A 8 5.32 -1.38 -1.23
CA PRO A 8 5.21 -2.82 -1.26
C PRO A 8 5.86 -3.42 -0.01
N PRO A 9 5.20 -4.38 0.66
CA PRO A 9 5.75 -5.01 1.85
C PRO A 9 7.05 -5.72 1.49
N ALA A 10 8.03 -5.63 2.37
CA ALA A 10 9.31 -6.28 2.14
C ALA A 10 9.15 -7.81 2.29
N PRO A 11 9.97 -8.64 1.60
CA PRO A 11 9.82 -10.09 1.64
C PRO A 11 9.99 -10.67 3.06
N ASN A 12 10.70 -9.98 3.95
CA ASN A 12 10.82 -10.33 5.37
C ASN A 12 9.57 -10.00 6.21
N GLU A 13 8.64 -9.18 5.71
CA GLU A 13 7.34 -8.94 6.34
C GLU A 13 6.29 -9.96 5.88
N CYS A 14 6.48 -10.53 4.68
CA CYS A 14 5.73 -11.69 4.25
C CYS A 14 6.14 -12.88 5.13
N CYS A 15 5.23 -13.38 5.95
CA CYS A 15 5.51 -14.53 6.82
C CYS A 15 5.76 -15.82 6.02
N GLU A 16 5.44 -15.87 4.71
CA GLU A 16 5.61 -17.02 3.80
C GLU A 16 4.97 -18.35 4.26
N ASN A 17 4.26 -18.33 5.39
CA ASN A 17 3.66 -19.50 6.04
C ASN A 17 2.12 -19.43 6.10
N GLY A 18 1.50 -18.48 5.37
CA GLY A 18 0.04 -18.33 5.33
C GLY A 18 -0.55 -17.55 6.50
N CYS A 19 0.12 -16.49 6.97
CA CYS A 19 -0.48 -15.57 7.92
C CYS A 19 -1.71 -14.88 7.30
N ASP A 20 -2.81 -14.86 8.04
CA ASP A 20 -4.06 -14.22 7.65
C ASP A 20 -4.44 -13.15 8.68
N PRO A 21 -4.56 -11.87 8.29
CA PRO A 21 -4.46 -11.35 6.91
C PRO A 21 -3.02 -11.29 6.38
N CYS A 22 -2.85 -11.59 5.09
CA CYS A 22 -1.56 -11.48 4.41
C CYS A 22 -1.16 -10.00 4.26
N VAL A 23 0.13 -9.70 4.42
CA VAL A 23 0.67 -8.34 4.20
C VAL A 23 0.36 -7.83 2.79
N TRP A 24 0.25 -8.74 1.81
CA TRP A 24 -0.15 -8.42 0.46
C TRP A 24 -1.61 -8.00 0.34
N ASP A 25 -2.53 -8.64 1.08
CA ASP A 25 -3.94 -8.25 1.08
C ASP A 25 -4.10 -6.82 1.60
N ILE A 26 -3.46 -6.51 2.73
CA ILE A 26 -3.46 -5.16 3.32
C ILE A 26 -2.88 -4.14 2.34
N TYR A 27 -1.76 -4.47 1.69
CA TYR A 27 -1.13 -3.61 0.68
C TYR A 27 -2.06 -3.35 -0.50
N TYR A 28 -2.70 -4.37 -1.08
CA TYR A 28 -3.59 -4.20 -2.22
C TYR A 28 -4.88 -3.45 -1.86
N GLU A 29 -5.38 -3.60 -0.63
CA GLU A 29 -6.48 -2.78 -0.11
C GLU A 29 -6.09 -1.31 -0.02
N ALA A 30 -4.96 -1.00 0.62
CA ALA A 30 -4.45 0.37 0.74
C ALA A 30 -4.16 0.97 -0.64
N LEU A 31 -3.56 0.19 -1.57
CA LEU A 31 -3.21 0.64 -2.90
C LEU A 31 -4.45 1.01 -3.71
N ARG A 32 -5.53 0.23 -3.60
CA ARG A 32 -6.81 0.57 -4.26
C ARG A 32 -7.35 1.91 -3.76
N GLN A 33 -7.41 2.10 -2.45
CA GLN A 33 -7.90 3.35 -1.87
C GLN A 33 -7.05 4.54 -2.30
N TRP A 34 -5.73 4.37 -2.30
CA TRP A 34 -4.80 5.39 -2.76
C TRP A 34 -4.97 5.68 -4.26
N GLN A 35 -5.15 4.67 -5.13
CA GLN A 35 -5.39 4.87 -6.55
C GLN A 35 -6.68 5.67 -6.81
N GLU A 36 -7.75 5.37 -6.06
CA GLU A 36 -9.00 6.10 -6.13
C GLU A 36 -8.86 7.57 -5.69
N GLN A 37 -8.02 7.83 -4.69
CA GLN A 37 -7.72 9.18 -4.22
C GLN A 37 -6.81 9.93 -5.20
N GLN A 38 -5.82 9.27 -5.77
CA GLN A 38 -4.91 9.84 -6.76
C GLN A 38 -5.61 10.22 -8.07
N GLN A 39 -6.57 9.41 -8.52
CA GLN A 39 -7.43 9.80 -9.64
C GLN A 39 -8.28 11.04 -9.33
N LYS A 40 -8.58 11.29 -8.06
CA LYS A 40 -9.30 12.50 -7.61
C LYS A 40 -8.37 13.67 -7.35
N ASN A 41 -7.08 13.43 -7.07
CA ASN A 41 -6.10 14.46 -6.71
C ASN A 41 -4.65 14.04 -7.04
N PRO A 42 -4.19 14.14 -8.31
CA PRO A 42 -2.88 13.63 -8.77
C PRO A 42 -1.65 14.39 -8.22
N GLU A 43 -1.83 15.35 -7.31
CA GLU A 43 -0.80 16.33 -6.93
C GLU A 43 0.10 15.90 -5.75
N LYS A 44 -0.09 14.69 -5.17
CA LYS A 44 0.59 14.31 -3.91
C LYS A 44 1.70 13.24 -3.97
N GLU A 45 2.12 12.73 -5.13
CA GLU A 45 2.75 11.38 -5.17
C GLU A 45 4.28 11.21 -5.15
N GLN A 46 5.10 12.22 -4.94
CA GLN A 46 6.56 11.98 -4.98
C GLN A 46 7.27 12.65 -3.83
N ALA A 47 7.30 11.96 -2.69
CA ALA A 47 8.21 12.27 -1.60
C ALA A 47 8.69 10.98 -0.90
N ALA A 48 9.81 10.47 -1.42
CA ALA A 48 10.90 9.73 -0.78
C ALA A 48 10.61 8.54 0.14
#